data_AF-A0A5B0FZ24-F1
#
_entry.id   AF-A0A5B0FZ24-F1
#
_cell.length_a   1.000
_cell.length_b   1.000
_cell.length_c   1.000
_cell.angle_alpha   90.00
_cell.angle_beta   90.00
_cell.angle_gamma   90.00
#
_symmetry.space_group_name_H-M   'P 1'
#
loop_
_entity.id
_entity.type
_entity.pdbx_description
1 polymer ?
#
loop_
_entity_poly.entity_id
_entity_poly.type
_entity_poly.pdbx_seq_one_letter_code
_entity_poly.pdbx_strand_id
1 'polypeptide(L)'
;MDRQVTERDFRKPEFRDAKPEDYEFRDDGVLVRKDRWETGIHQIKSAVGIRGGFEVSEVVEAVERLVGWWQDAEPDEDPEHQTIDLRLSCGTILARCERGPGPLPFTYHWQFGAIDFTRADFGADVVEWRKSPETPEATA
;
A
#
# COMPACT_ATOMS: atom_id res chain seq x y z
N MET A 1 10.61 21.68 -10.12
CA MET A 1 11.43 22.03 -11.30
C MET A 1 12.70 21.20 -11.17
N ASP A 2 12.76 20.07 -11.87
CA ASP A 2 13.83 19.09 -11.65
C ASP A 2 15.15 19.53 -12.27
N ARG A 3 16.21 19.47 -11.47
CA ARG A 3 17.59 19.72 -11.91
C ARG A 3 18.06 18.53 -12.75
N GLN A 4 18.63 18.79 -13.91
CA GLN A 4 19.26 17.76 -14.72
C GLN A 4 20.49 17.18 -14.01
N VAL A 5 20.62 15.85 -14.03
CA VAL A 5 21.79 15.11 -13.54
C VAL A 5 22.99 15.41 -14.44
N THR A 6 24.15 15.71 -13.87
CA THR A 6 25.35 16.10 -14.62
C THR A 6 26.56 15.23 -14.23
N GLU A 7 27.60 15.20 -15.07
CA GLU A 7 28.85 14.50 -14.77
C GLU A 7 29.53 14.96 -13.47
N ARG A 8 29.27 16.20 -13.01
CA ARG A 8 29.82 16.69 -11.74
C ARG A 8 29.31 15.89 -10.54
N ASP A 9 28.11 15.33 -10.64
CA ASP A 9 27.50 14.50 -9.60
C ASP A 9 28.18 13.13 -9.48
N PHE A 10 28.80 12.65 -10.57
CA PHE A 10 29.50 11.35 -10.67
C PHE A 10 30.98 11.39 -10.27
N ARG A 11 31.50 12.56 -9.82
CA ARG A 11 32.91 12.68 -9.39
C ARG A 11 33.21 11.99 -8.05
N LYS A 12 32.19 11.49 -7.34
CA LYS A 12 32.38 10.67 -6.14
C LYS A 12 32.89 9.28 -6.52
N PRO A 13 33.77 8.66 -5.71
CA PRO A 13 34.33 7.34 -6.01
C PRO A 13 33.27 6.23 -6.26
N GLU A 14 32.11 6.32 -5.60
CA GLU A 14 31.02 5.35 -5.67
C GLU A 14 30.21 5.36 -6.98
N PHE A 15 30.38 6.38 -7.84
CA PHE A 15 29.67 6.53 -9.11
C PHE A 15 30.62 6.58 -10.31
N ARG A 16 31.88 6.17 -10.15
CA ARG A 16 32.84 6.13 -11.24
C ARG A 16 32.34 5.16 -12.32
N ASP A 17 32.38 5.59 -13.59
CA ASP A 17 31.94 4.86 -14.79
C ASP A 17 30.42 4.74 -15.04
N ALA A 18 29.59 5.39 -14.23
CA ALA A 18 28.16 5.41 -14.46
C ALA A 18 27.73 6.58 -15.38
N LYS A 19 26.76 6.34 -16.28
CA LYS A 19 26.30 7.35 -17.23
C LYS A 19 25.22 8.24 -16.58
N PRO A 20 25.33 9.58 -16.68
CA PRO A 20 24.33 10.48 -16.12
C PRO A 20 22.89 10.23 -16.58
N GLU A 21 22.71 9.77 -17.83
CA GLU A 21 21.40 9.48 -18.42
C GLU A 21 20.64 8.34 -17.73
N ASP A 22 21.35 7.44 -17.05
CA ASP A 22 20.78 6.29 -16.34
C ASP A 22 20.27 6.67 -14.94
N TYR A 23 20.41 7.94 -14.53
CA TYR A 23 20.10 8.40 -13.18
C TYR A 23 19.16 9.60 -13.16
N GLU A 24 18.47 9.76 -12.05
CA GLU A 24 17.55 10.86 -11.76
C GLU A 24 17.61 11.25 -10.29
N PHE A 25 17.17 12.48 -9.98
CA PHE A 25 16.92 12.88 -8.61
C PHE A 25 15.51 12.45 -8.21
N ARG A 26 15.38 11.87 -7.02
CA ARG A 26 14.08 11.67 -6.38
C ARG A 26 13.62 12.99 -5.73
N ASP A 27 12.35 13.07 -5.36
CA ASP A 27 11.74 14.22 -4.67
C ASP A 27 12.49 14.67 -3.39
N ASP A 28 13.21 13.76 -2.74
CA ASP A 28 14.05 14.03 -1.57
C ASP A 28 15.46 14.56 -1.93
N GLY A 29 15.78 14.72 -3.21
CA GLY A 29 17.08 15.17 -3.72
C GLY A 29 18.15 14.09 -3.79
N VAL A 30 17.82 12.82 -3.52
CA VAL A 30 18.77 11.70 -3.63
C VAL A 30 18.92 11.28 -5.09
N LEU A 31 20.18 11.17 -5.55
CA LEU A 31 20.51 10.67 -6.88
C LEU A 31 20.37 9.14 -6.92
N VAL A 32 19.59 8.63 -7.85
CA VAL A 32 19.27 7.20 -7.97
C VAL A 32 19.23 6.76 -9.44
N ARG A 33 19.44 5.47 -9.69
CA ARG A 33 19.30 4.91 -11.03
C ARG A 33 17.82 4.81 -11.45
N LYS A 34 17.53 5.07 -12.71
CA LYS A 34 16.17 5.02 -13.30
C LYS A 34 15.61 3.61 -13.38
N ASP A 35 16.45 2.62 -13.68
CA ASP A 35 16.07 1.20 -13.81
C ASP A 35 15.75 0.51 -12.47
N ARG A 36 15.83 1.24 -11.34
CA ARG A 36 15.40 0.75 -10.03
C ARG A 36 13.94 0.32 -10.00
N TRP A 37 13.08 1.00 -10.77
CA TRP A 37 11.66 0.69 -10.86
C TRP A 37 11.41 -0.64 -11.55
N GLU A 38 12.06 -0.85 -12.70
CA GLU A 38 12.02 -2.13 -13.42
C GLU A 38 12.56 -3.26 -12.54
N THR A 39 13.75 -3.06 -11.96
CA THR A 39 14.36 -4.04 -11.04
C THR A 39 13.43 -4.38 -9.86
N GLY A 40 12.82 -3.36 -9.25
CA GLY A 40 11.88 -3.53 -8.14
C GLY A 40 10.64 -4.34 -8.54
N ILE A 41 10.03 -4.05 -9.68
CA ILE A 41 8.87 -4.81 -10.16
C ILE A 41 9.27 -6.27 -10.48
N HIS A 42 10.43 -6.51 -11.09
CA HIS A 42 10.94 -7.86 -11.33
C HIS A 42 11.15 -8.66 -10.02
N GLN A 43 11.59 -8.00 -8.95
CA GLN A 43 11.72 -8.61 -7.63
C GLN A 43 10.36 -8.96 -7.04
N ILE A 44 9.40 -8.02 -7.05
CA ILE A 44 8.04 -8.25 -6.54
C ILE A 44 7.37 -9.38 -7.32
N LYS A 45 7.41 -9.33 -8.65
CA LYS A 45 6.95 -10.39 -9.55
C LYS A 45 7.47 -11.77 -9.14
N SER A 46 8.78 -11.86 -8.87
CA SER A 46 9.41 -13.12 -8.44
C SER A 46 8.90 -13.57 -7.07
N ALA A 47 8.72 -12.63 -6.13
CA ALA A 47 8.18 -12.92 -4.80
C ALA A 47 6.73 -13.39 -4.83
N VAL A 48 5.90 -12.84 -5.72
CA VAL A 48 4.50 -13.25 -5.91
C VAL A 48 4.36 -14.46 -6.85
N GLY A 49 5.47 -15.01 -7.36
CA GLY A 49 5.51 -16.28 -8.08
C GLY A 49 5.19 -16.24 -9.58
N ILE A 50 5.13 -15.05 -10.21
CA ILE A 50 4.89 -14.93 -11.66
C ILE A 50 6.16 -15.31 -12.43
N ARG A 51 6.03 -16.16 -13.47
CA ARG A 51 7.14 -16.64 -14.31
C ARG A 51 6.99 -16.15 -15.76
N GLY A 52 8.10 -15.90 -16.45
CA GLY A 52 8.07 -15.50 -17.88
C GLY A 52 7.89 -14.00 -18.10
N GLY A 53 7.37 -13.58 -19.26
CA GLY A 53 6.92 -12.19 -19.47
C GLY A 53 5.75 -11.85 -18.54
N PHE A 54 5.54 -10.57 -18.24
CA PHE A 54 4.46 -10.11 -17.37
C PHE A 54 4.08 -8.67 -17.70
N GLU A 55 2.84 -8.30 -17.37
CA GLU A 55 2.39 -6.92 -17.31
C GLU A 55 2.38 -6.43 -15.85
N VAL A 56 2.63 -5.12 -15.64
CA VAL A 56 2.68 -4.55 -14.28
C VAL A 56 1.36 -4.77 -13.53
N SER A 57 0.22 -4.71 -14.23
CA SER A 57 -1.09 -4.97 -13.63
C SER A 57 -1.21 -6.39 -13.06
N GLU A 58 -0.62 -7.40 -13.70
CA GLU A 58 -0.63 -8.78 -13.20
C GLU A 58 0.15 -8.91 -11.89
N VAL A 59 1.24 -8.15 -11.74
CA VAL A 59 2.03 -8.09 -10.50
C VAL A 59 1.22 -7.42 -9.40
N VAL A 60 0.52 -6.32 -9.70
CA VAL A 60 -0.35 -5.62 -8.76
C VAL A 60 -1.48 -6.53 -8.28
N GLU A 61 -2.21 -7.18 -9.19
CA GLU A 61 -3.27 -8.13 -8.86
C GLU A 61 -2.76 -9.29 -8.00
N ALA A 62 -1.56 -9.80 -8.30
CA ALA A 62 -0.95 -10.88 -7.51
C ALA A 62 -0.59 -10.41 -6.10
N VAL A 63 -0.10 -9.19 -5.94
CA VAL A 63 0.11 -8.58 -4.61
C VAL A 63 -1.24 -8.45 -3.90
N GLU A 64 -2.27 -7.89 -4.54
CA GLU A 64 -3.60 -7.73 -3.93
C GLU A 64 -4.18 -9.05 -3.43
N ARG A 65 -4.06 -10.14 -4.21
CA ARG A 65 -4.46 -11.48 -3.77
C ARG A 65 -3.73 -11.96 -2.52
N LEU A 66 -2.45 -11.61 -2.34
CA LEU A 66 -1.68 -11.96 -1.15
C LEU A 66 -2.07 -11.14 0.08
N VAL A 67 -2.39 -9.85 -0.11
CA VAL A 67 -2.79 -8.99 1.01
C VAL A 67 -4.26 -9.24 1.42
N GLY A 68 -5.03 -10.00 0.63
CA GLY A 68 -6.40 -10.42 0.95
C GLY A 68 -7.44 -9.60 0.19
N TRP A 69 -8.64 -10.18 0.04
CA TRP A 69 -9.70 -9.62 -0.79
C TRP A 69 -10.40 -8.50 -0.04
N TRP A 70 -10.49 -7.35 -0.70
CA TRP A 70 -11.31 -6.24 -0.27
C TRP A 70 -12.77 -6.51 -0.66
N GLN A 71 -13.68 -6.12 0.22
CA GLN A 71 -15.13 -6.19 0.04
C GLN A 71 -15.65 -4.76 -0.06
N ASP A 72 -16.64 -4.54 -0.93
CA ASP A 72 -17.28 -3.23 -1.06
C ASP A 72 -17.90 -2.83 0.29
N ALA A 73 -17.73 -1.57 0.66
CA ALA A 73 -18.26 -1.04 1.92
C ALA A 73 -19.72 -0.61 1.75
N GLU A 74 -20.64 -1.58 1.67
CA GLU A 74 -22.06 -1.27 1.57
C GLU A 74 -22.61 -0.71 2.91
N PRO A 75 -23.36 0.42 2.91
CA PRO A 75 -23.81 1.09 4.14
C PRO A 75 -24.64 0.23 5.10
N ASP A 76 -25.40 -0.71 4.53
CA ASP A 76 -26.35 -1.56 5.27
C ASP A 76 -25.81 -3.00 5.46
N GLU A 77 -24.57 -3.29 5.06
CA GLU A 77 -23.90 -4.58 5.27
C GLU A 77 -22.88 -4.48 6.43
N ASP A 78 -23.18 -5.12 7.57
CA ASP A 78 -22.24 -5.18 8.69
C ASP A 78 -21.09 -6.12 8.33
N PRO A 79 -19.81 -5.68 8.43
CA PRO A 79 -18.67 -6.57 8.23
C PRO A 79 -18.60 -7.75 9.23
N GLU A 80 -19.30 -7.69 10.36
CA GLU A 80 -19.39 -8.75 11.39
C GLU A 80 -18.04 -9.23 11.98
N HIS A 81 -16.95 -8.53 11.70
CA HIS A 81 -15.62 -8.85 12.19
C HIS A 81 -15.20 -7.91 13.33
N GLN A 82 -14.52 -8.46 14.34
CA GLN A 82 -14.06 -7.65 15.48
C GLN A 82 -13.02 -6.60 15.07
N THR A 83 -12.26 -6.88 14.01
CA THR A 83 -11.19 -5.99 13.52
C THR A 83 -11.12 -6.06 12.01
N ILE A 84 -11.21 -4.89 11.36
CA ILE A 84 -11.16 -4.73 9.90
C ILE A 84 -10.15 -3.67 9.51
N ASP A 85 -9.61 -3.78 8.30
CA ASP A 85 -8.91 -2.69 7.63
C ASP A 85 -9.94 -1.96 6.76
N LEU A 86 -9.93 -0.63 6.78
CA LEU A 86 -10.76 0.22 5.94
C LEU A 86 -9.92 0.86 4.85
N ARG A 87 -10.43 0.91 3.61
CA ARG A 87 -9.87 1.71 2.52
C ARG A 87 -10.78 2.90 2.28
N LEU A 88 -10.19 4.09 2.34
CA LEU A 88 -10.88 5.34 2.09
C LEU A 88 -10.88 5.69 0.59
N SER A 89 -11.78 6.57 0.19
CA SER A 89 -11.94 7.07 -1.19
C SER A 89 -10.67 7.70 -1.76
N CYS A 90 -9.81 8.25 -0.89
CA CYS A 90 -8.50 8.82 -1.24
C CYS A 90 -7.37 7.78 -1.40
N GLY A 91 -7.68 6.49 -1.24
CA GLY A 91 -6.73 5.37 -1.30
C GLY A 91 -5.99 5.09 0.02
N THR A 92 -6.21 5.89 1.06
CA THR A 92 -5.63 5.65 2.38
C THR A 92 -6.21 4.37 3.00
N ILE A 93 -5.34 3.55 3.60
CA ILE A 93 -5.75 2.35 4.33
C ILE A 93 -5.59 2.60 5.84
N LEU A 94 -6.69 2.48 6.57
CA LEU A 94 -6.73 2.50 8.02
C LEU A 94 -6.78 1.07 8.52
N ALA A 95 -5.64 0.58 9.00
CA ALA A 95 -5.54 -0.79 9.49
C ALA A 95 -6.08 -0.92 10.91
N ARG A 96 -6.65 -2.10 11.21
CA ARG A 96 -7.10 -2.52 12.55
C ARG A 96 -8.13 -1.60 13.20
N CYS A 97 -9.13 -1.19 12.45
CA CYS A 97 -10.32 -0.56 13.01
C CYS A 97 -11.10 -1.59 13.84
N GLU A 98 -11.36 -1.27 15.10
CA GLU A 98 -11.98 -2.19 16.07
C GLU A 98 -13.48 -1.94 16.17
N ARG A 99 -14.26 -3.02 16.21
CA ARG A 99 -15.70 -2.91 16.38
C ARG A 99 -16.04 -2.38 17.77
N GLY A 100 -16.83 -1.32 17.83
CA GLY A 100 -17.29 -0.70 19.07
C GLY A 100 -18.24 -1.59 19.88
N PRO A 101 -18.36 -1.36 21.21
CA PRO A 101 -19.24 -2.14 22.07
C PRO A 101 -20.71 -1.73 21.88
N GLY A 102 -21.54 -2.62 21.34
CA GLY A 102 -22.98 -2.43 21.27
C GLY A 102 -23.66 -3.27 20.17
N PRO A 103 -24.98 -3.50 20.27
CA PRO A 103 -25.76 -3.94 19.12
C PRO A 103 -25.87 -2.84 18.05
N LEU A 104 -26.32 -3.20 16.85
CA LEU A 104 -26.48 -2.32 15.68
C LEU A 104 -27.05 -0.92 16.00
N PRO A 105 -26.69 0.12 15.22
CA PRO A 105 -25.83 0.05 14.03
C PRO A 105 -24.36 -0.16 14.39
N PHE A 106 -23.64 -0.90 13.54
CA PHE A 106 -22.22 -1.16 13.76
C PHE A 106 -21.42 0.15 13.72
N THR A 107 -20.33 0.17 14.48
CA THR A 107 -19.36 1.28 14.50
C THR A 107 -17.97 0.69 14.60
N TYR A 108 -17.03 1.24 13.84
CA TYR A 108 -15.63 0.85 13.85
C TYR A 108 -14.77 2.03 14.28
N HIS A 109 -13.95 1.82 15.31
CA HIS A 109 -13.09 2.82 15.90
C HIS A 109 -11.64 2.63 15.42
N TRP A 110 -11.02 3.69 14.92
CA TRP A 110 -9.59 3.68 14.59
C TRP A 110 -8.75 4.30 15.72
N GLN A 111 -8.09 3.44 16.49
CA GLN A 111 -7.36 3.76 17.72
C GLN A 111 -6.31 4.87 17.57
N PHE A 112 -5.65 4.99 16.41
CA PHE A 112 -4.58 5.96 16.20
C PHE A 112 -5.07 7.39 15.91
N GLY A 113 -6.29 7.53 15.38
CA GLY A 113 -6.88 8.83 15.04
C GLY A 113 -8.02 9.26 15.94
N ALA A 114 -8.52 8.38 16.82
CA ALA A 114 -9.76 8.55 17.57
C ALA A 114 -10.96 8.91 16.67
N ILE A 115 -11.03 8.26 15.49
CA ILE A 115 -12.08 8.46 14.50
C ILE A 115 -13.01 7.24 14.54
N ASP A 116 -14.32 7.51 14.57
CA ASP A 116 -15.37 6.50 14.47
C ASP A 116 -15.94 6.48 13.06
N PHE A 117 -16.11 5.28 12.52
CA PHE A 117 -16.75 5.00 11.24
C PHE A 117 -18.06 4.28 11.49
N THR A 118 -19.13 4.80 10.91
CA THR A 118 -20.49 4.32 11.05
C THR A 118 -21.04 3.90 9.70
N ARG A 119 -22.27 3.36 9.67
CA ARG A 119 -23.03 3.11 8.43
C ARG A 119 -23.07 4.29 7.45
N ALA A 120 -22.94 5.54 7.93
CA ALA A 120 -22.99 6.71 7.06
C ALA A 120 -21.67 6.94 6.29
N ASP A 121 -20.58 6.39 6.80
CA ASP A 121 -19.24 6.52 6.21
C ASP A 121 -18.97 5.41 5.20
N PHE A 122 -19.56 4.23 5.42
CA PHE A 122 -19.56 3.09 4.48
C PHE A 122 -20.33 3.45 3.22
N GLY A 123 -19.71 3.28 2.06
CA GLY A 123 -20.26 3.62 0.75
C GLY A 123 -20.14 5.11 0.42
N ALA A 124 -19.55 5.89 1.33
CA ALA A 124 -19.25 7.30 1.16
C ALA A 124 -17.72 7.51 1.13
N ASP A 125 -17.09 7.77 2.28
CA ASP A 125 -15.64 7.91 2.34
C ASP A 125 -14.94 6.56 2.52
N VAL A 126 -15.56 5.61 3.22
CA VAL A 126 -15.10 4.22 3.28
C VAL A 126 -15.63 3.50 2.05
N VAL A 127 -14.74 3.09 1.14
CA VAL A 127 -15.12 2.47 -0.14
C VAL A 127 -15.01 0.96 -0.10
N GLU A 128 -14.04 0.43 0.62
CA GLU A 128 -13.83 -1.01 0.76
C GLU A 128 -13.34 -1.34 2.17
N TRP A 129 -13.58 -2.59 2.59
CA TRP A 129 -13.07 -3.13 3.85
C TRP A 129 -12.53 -4.54 3.66
N ARG A 130 -11.74 -5.02 4.62
CA ARG A 130 -11.39 -6.45 4.72
C ARG A 130 -11.16 -6.86 6.16
N LYS A 131 -11.25 -8.15 6.46
CA LYS A 131 -10.81 -8.68 7.76
C LYS A 131 -9.32 -8.36 7.96
N SER A 132 -8.97 -7.73 9.08
CA SER A 132 -7.56 -7.50 9.41
C SER A 132 -6.84 -8.84 9.60
N PRO A 133 -5.58 -8.97 9.15
CA PRO A 133 -4.80 -10.18 9.38
C PRO A 133 -4.63 -10.42 10.89
N GLU A 134 -4.75 -11.69 11.30
CA GLU A 134 -4.50 -12.09 12.68
C GLU A 134 -3.03 -11.79 13.01
N THR A 135 -2.77 -11.14 14.15
CA THR A 135 -1.40 -10.94 14.61
C THR A 135 -0.85 -12.32 14.93
N PRO A 136 0.29 -12.75 14.36
CA PRO A 136 0.92 -13.99 14.83
C PRO A 136 1.19 -13.80 16.31
N GLU A 137 0.63 -14.67 17.15
CA GLU A 137 1.00 -14.73 18.57
C GLU A 137 2.52 -14.80 18.61
N ALA A 138 3.13 -13.80 19.25
CA ALA A 138 4.54 -13.85 19.56
C ALA A 138 4.73 -15.08 20.45
N THR A 139 5.20 -16.17 19.87
CA THR A 139 5.64 -17.36 20.59
C THR A 139 6.70 -16.90 21.58
N ALA A 140 6.31 -16.86 22.86
CA ALA A 140 7.17 -16.59 23.99
C ALA A 140 8.17 -17.73 24.22
#